data_AF-A0A931V003-F1
#
_entry.id   AF-A0A931V003-F1
#
_cell.length_a   1.000
_cell.length_b   1.000
_cell.length_c   1.000
_cell.angle_alpha   90.00
_cell.angle_beta   90.00
_cell.angle_gamma   90.00
#
_symmetry.space_group_name_H-M   'P 1'
#
loop_
_entity.id
_entity.type
_entity.pdbx_description
1 polymer ?
#
loop_
_entity_poly.entity_id
_entity_poly.type
_entity_poly.pdbx_seq_one_letter_code
_entity_poly.pdbx_strand_id
1 'polypeptide(L)'
;MSRTHDALLERIRHRAANESLRADNSPGRLPRVASADEVARAEEYVGVPFPPLLRRLYLEVGNGGFGPGYGLLPIGTEDDTRKNAGETLLGEYRAMMELASWPRGLLLAFDFGCAIWSCIDSTTEHGAIVNMASLRLVDTDWSLADWMCDWVDGKSLWDDMHQPGTELVRERINPFTGQKVIFRSAGILRGRLRAPLHADFTDEPR
;
A
#
# COMPACT_ATOMS: atom_id res chain seq x y z
N MET A 1 -6.83 -15.17 18.42
CA MET A 1 -6.23 -14.34 17.36
C MET A 1 -4.72 -14.55 17.14
N SER A 2 -3.88 -14.86 18.14
CA SER A 2 -2.41 -14.98 17.90
C SER A 2 -2.02 -16.19 17.02
N ARG A 3 -2.59 -17.37 17.23
CA ARG A 3 -2.28 -18.58 16.42
C ARG A 3 -2.53 -18.42 14.91
N THR A 4 -3.51 -17.60 14.52
CA THR A 4 -3.83 -17.34 13.10
C THR A 4 -2.77 -16.43 12.45
N HIS A 5 -2.31 -15.42 13.19
CA HIS A 5 -1.24 -14.53 12.72
C HIS A 5 0.10 -15.25 12.61
N ASP A 6 0.41 -16.16 13.52
CA ASP A 6 1.66 -16.93 13.49
C ASP A 6 1.75 -17.79 12.21
N ALA A 7 0.68 -18.51 11.88
CA ALA A 7 0.62 -19.32 10.66
C ALA A 7 0.68 -18.46 9.38
N LEU A 8 0.02 -17.30 9.38
CA LEU A 8 0.08 -16.36 8.26
C LEU A 8 1.50 -15.78 8.10
N LEU A 9 2.15 -15.35 9.18
CA LEU A 9 3.51 -14.81 9.13
C LEU A 9 4.51 -15.82 8.59
N GLU A 10 4.36 -17.10 8.95
CA GLU A 10 5.23 -18.14 8.39
C GLU A 10 5.06 -18.28 6.88
N ARG A 11 3.80 -18.28 6.38
CA ARG A 11 3.52 -18.29 4.94
C ARG A 11 4.09 -17.05 4.24
N ILE A 12 3.97 -15.89 4.87
CA ILE A 12 4.54 -14.63 4.37
C ILE A 12 6.06 -14.70 4.31
N ARG A 13 6.74 -15.15 5.37
CA ARG A 13 8.21 -15.31 5.38
C ARG A 13 8.66 -16.28 4.28
N HIS A 14 7.98 -17.41 4.14
CA HIS A 14 8.29 -18.38 3.10
C HIS A 14 8.17 -17.76 1.69
N ARG A 15 7.08 -17.03 1.42
CA ARG A 15 6.91 -16.34 0.12
C ARG A 15 7.92 -15.21 -0.07
N ALA A 16 8.18 -14.39 0.95
CA ALA A 16 9.12 -13.27 0.90
C ALA A 16 10.59 -13.72 0.73
N ALA A 17 10.94 -14.90 1.23
CA ALA A 17 12.25 -15.50 1.01
C ALA A 17 12.50 -15.83 -0.47
N ASN A 18 11.46 -16.14 -1.24
CA ASN A 18 11.58 -16.40 -2.67
C ASN A 18 11.77 -15.08 -3.44
N GLU A 19 12.95 -14.90 -4.04
CA GLU A 19 13.32 -13.71 -4.82
C GLU A 19 12.37 -13.39 -5.96
N SER A 20 11.70 -14.38 -6.57
CA SER A 20 10.80 -14.14 -7.70
C SER A 20 9.35 -13.84 -7.28
N LEU A 21 8.98 -14.11 -6.01
CA LEU A 21 7.59 -14.06 -5.55
C LEU A 21 7.37 -13.09 -4.39
N ARG A 22 8.43 -12.48 -3.86
CA ARG A 22 8.35 -11.60 -2.70
C ARG A 22 7.58 -10.31 -2.98
N ALA A 23 7.58 -9.82 -4.21
CA ALA A 23 6.70 -8.73 -4.66
C ALA A 23 6.27 -9.00 -6.10
N ASP A 24 5.09 -8.50 -6.47
CA ASP A 24 4.47 -8.87 -7.75
C ASP A 24 5.12 -8.15 -8.94
N ASN A 25 5.43 -6.86 -8.82
CA ASN A 25 5.82 -6.02 -9.96
C ASN A 25 7.33 -5.75 -10.08
N SER A 26 8.08 -5.81 -8.98
CA SER A 26 9.53 -5.61 -9.00
C SER A 26 10.16 -6.17 -7.72
N PRO A 27 10.39 -7.49 -7.65
CA PRO A 27 10.93 -8.07 -6.44
C PRO A 27 12.41 -7.68 -6.29
N GLY A 28 12.68 -6.78 -5.34
CA GLY A 28 14.01 -6.32 -4.97
C GLY A 28 14.66 -7.18 -3.88
N ARG A 29 15.76 -6.71 -3.30
CA ARG A 29 16.34 -7.36 -2.12
C ARG A 29 15.42 -7.15 -0.91
N LEU A 30 15.15 -8.22 -0.16
CA LEU A 30 14.45 -8.09 1.12
C LEU A 30 15.31 -7.29 2.11
N PRO A 31 14.82 -6.14 2.62
CA PRO A 31 15.51 -5.36 3.66
C PRO A 31 15.65 -6.15 4.96
N ARG A 32 16.53 -5.70 5.86
CA ARG A 32 16.55 -6.22 7.24
C ARG A 32 15.19 -6.02 7.90
N VAL A 33 14.87 -6.81 8.91
CA VAL A 33 13.77 -6.49 9.82
C VAL A 33 14.02 -5.15 10.52
N ALA A 34 12.94 -4.43 10.81
CA ALA A 34 13.00 -3.22 11.61
C ALA A 34 13.30 -3.55 13.07
N SER A 35 13.92 -2.62 13.80
CA SER A 35 14.02 -2.71 15.25
C SER A 35 12.72 -2.28 15.93
N ALA A 36 12.52 -2.69 17.18
CA ALA A 36 11.38 -2.25 17.98
C ALA A 36 11.34 -0.71 18.12
N ASP A 37 12.50 -0.07 18.21
CA ASP A 37 12.62 1.39 18.32
C ASP A 37 12.26 2.10 17.01
N GLU A 38 12.62 1.52 15.85
CA GLU A 38 12.24 2.07 14.54
C GLU A 38 10.72 2.06 14.37
N VAL A 39 10.06 0.97 14.75
CA VAL A 39 8.60 0.89 14.72
C VAL A 39 7.97 1.84 15.73
N ALA A 40 8.48 1.89 16.96
CA ALA A 40 7.93 2.75 18.01
C ALA A 40 8.01 4.24 17.64
N ARG A 41 9.14 4.71 17.07
CA ARG A 41 9.27 6.09 16.57
C ARG A 41 8.28 6.38 15.44
N ALA A 42 8.04 5.43 14.55
CA ALA A 42 7.08 5.61 13.47
C ALA A 42 5.63 5.69 13.99
N GLU A 43 5.27 4.86 14.96
CA GLU A 43 3.96 4.92 15.64
C GLU A 43 3.78 6.25 16.39
N GLU A 44 4.83 6.75 17.05
CA GLU A 44 4.83 8.07 17.71
C GLU A 44 4.64 9.21 16.70
N TYR A 45 5.38 9.18 15.58
CA TYR A 45 5.27 10.18 14.52
C TYR A 45 3.87 10.20 13.88
N VAL A 46 3.32 9.02 13.57
CA VAL A 46 1.95 8.90 13.02
C VAL A 46 0.90 9.26 14.09
N GLY A 47 1.23 9.04 15.36
CA GLY A 47 0.39 9.30 16.53
C GLY A 47 -0.63 8.19 16.85
N VAL A 48 -0.66 7.10 16.08
CA VAL A 48 -1.45 5.91 16.39
C VAL A 48 -0.56 4.67 16.34
N PRO A 49 -0.81 3.66 17.20
CA PRO A 49 -0.09 2.40 17.12
C PRO A 49 -0.39 1.71 15.78
N PHE A 50 0.59 0.96 15.27
CA PHE A 50 0.36 0.14 14.09
C PHE A 50 -0.53 -1.05 14.46
N PRO A 51 -1.37 -1.53 13.53
CA PRO A 51 -2.09 -2.78 13.71
C PRO A 51 -1.12 -3.91 14.08
N PRO A 52 -1.48 -4.82 15.00
CA PRO A 52 -0.56 -5.85 15.49
C PRO A 52 0.14 -6.65 14.38
N LEU A 53 -0.58 -6.96 13.29
CA LEU A 53 0.02 -7.64 12.13
C LEU A 53 1.06 -6.76 11.42
N LEU A 54 0.77 -5.48 11.15
CA LEU A 54 1.72 -4.57 10.49
C LEU A 54 3.02 -4.44 11.29
N ARG A 55 2.90 -4.29 12.62
CA ARG A 55 4.06 -4.29 13.51
C ARG A 55 4.90 -5.57 13.37
N ARG A 56 4.26 -6.74 13.37
CA ARG A 56 4.96 -8.03 13.25
C ARG A 56 5.58 -8.22 11.87
N LEU A 57 4.94 -7.73 10.80
CA LEU A 57 5.53 -7.76 9.45
C LEU A 57 6.88 -7.04 9.42
N TYR A 58 6.96 -5.85 10.00
CA TYR A 58 8.21 -5.10 10.07
C TYR A 58 9.27 -5.75 10.97
N LEU A 59 8.87 -6.30 12.12
CA LEU A 59 9.79 -6.89 13.10
C LEU A 59 10.27 -8.31 12.76
N GLU A 60 9.47 -9.08 12.01
CA GLU A 60 9.69 -10.52 11.84
C GLU A 60 9.88 -10.96 10.38
N VAL A 61 9.52 -10.13 9.39
CA VAL A 61 9.65 -10.47 7.96
C VAL A 61 10.67 -9.58 7.27
N GLY A 62 10.48 -8.26 7.34
CA GLY A 62 11.39 -7.30 6.72
C GLY A 62 10.87 -5.87 6.84
N ASN A 63 11.78 -4.90 6.80
CA ASN A 63 11.44 -3.48 6.73
C ASN A 63 10.97 -3.11 5.31
N GLY A 64 9.83 -3.64 4.88
CA GLY A 64 9.28 -3.50 3.53
C GLY A 64 9.86 -4.48 2.50
N GLY A 65 9.63 -4.22 1.21
CA GLY A 65 10.19 -4.98 0.09
C GLY A 65 9.55 -6.35 -0.19
N PHE A 66 8.38 -6.61 0.40
CA PHE A 66 7.57 -7.79 0.10
C PHE A 66 6.08 -7.47 0.18
N GLY A 67 5.23 -8.28 -0.45
CA GLY A 67 3.79 -8.06 -0.52
C GLY A 67 3.31 -7.72 -1.94
N PRO A 68 2.03 -7.37 -2.11
CA PRO A 68 1.49 -7.12 -3.43
C PRO A 68 2.04 -5.85 -4.08
N GLY A 69 1.87 -5.75 -5.41
CA GLY A 69 2.36 -4.61 -6.18
C GLY A 69 3.90 -4.50 -6.10
N TYR A 70 4.41 -3.34 -5.71
CA TYR A 70 5.84 -3.12 -5.45
C TYR A 70 6.29 -3.56 -4.05
N GLY A 71 5.39 -4.13 -3.27
CA GLY A 71 5.62 -4.55 -1.89
C GLY A 71 5.35 -3.44 -0.88
N LEU A 72 5.35 -3.84 0.39
CA LEU A 72 5.21 -2.97 1.55
C LEU A 72 6.35 -1.96 1.55
N LEU A 73 6.03 -0.68 1.72
CA LEU A 73 7.05 0.36 1.85
C LEU A 73 7.88 0.16 3.13
N PRO A 74 9.20 0.41 3.09
CA PRO A 74 10.01 0.52 4.29
C PRO A 74 9.48 1.66 5.16
N ILE A 75 9.60 1.53 6.49
CA ILE A 75 9.08 2.52 7.44
C ILE A 75 9.60 3.93 7.14
N GLY A 76 10.91 4.07 6.94
CA GLY A 76 11.56 5.39 6.85
C GLY A 76 11.93 5.95 8.22
N THR A 77 12.15 7.26 8.29
CA THR A 77 12.48 7.98 9.52
C THR A 77 11.68 9.28 9.64
N GLU A 78 11.68 9.91 10.82
CA GLU A 78 11.06 11.22 11.05
C GLU A 78 11.74 12.37 10.27
N ASP A 79 12.99 12.15 9.86
CA ASP A 79 13.74 13.06 8.98
C ASP A 79 13.30 12.96 7.52
N ASP A 80 12.49 11.94 7.15
CA ASP A 80 11.98 11.81 5.79
C ASP A 80 11.21 13.06 5.40
N THR A 81 11.50 13.54 4.20
CA THR A 81 10.88 14.73 3.62
C THR A 81 9.99 14.31 2.46
N ARG A 82 9.25 15.26 1.88
CA ARG A 82 8.53 15.04 0.63
C ARG A 82 9.41 14.51 -0.52
N LYS A 83 10.74 14.63 -0.44
CA LYS A 83 11.66 14.05 -1.43
C LYS A 83 11.73 12.52 -1.35
N ASN A 84 11.36 11.95 -0.21
CA ASN A 84 11.30 10.52 0.07
C ASN A 84 9.88 9.94 -0.19
N ALA A 85 8.96 10.77 -0.69
CA ALA A 85 7.64 10.32 -1.12
C ALA A 85 7.78 9.25 -2.21
N GLY A 86 7.04 8.16 -2.08
CA GLY A 86 7.14 6.95 -2.90
C GLY A 86 8.25 5.98 -2.50
N GLU A 87 9.15 6.35 -1.56
CA GLU A 87 10.26 5.50 -1.13
C GLU A 87 10.04 4.91 0.26
N THR A 88 9.39 5.65 1.16
CA THR A 88 9.14 5.23 2.55
C THR A 88 7.71 5.52 2.99
N LEU A 89 7.23 4.73 3.95
CA LEU A 89 5.91 4.86 4.56
C LEU A 89 5.72 6.23 5.20
N LEU A 90 6.70 6.69 5.99
CA LEU A 90 6.66 7.98 6.66
C LEU A 90 6.83 9.16 5.70
N GLY A 91 7.70 9.04 4.70
CA GLY A 91 7.86 10.06 3.66
C GLY A 91 6.56 10.29 2.87
N GLU A 92 5.88 9.21 2.50
CA GLU A 92 4.59 9.29 1.79
C GLU A 92 3.47 9.81 2.69
N TYR A 93 3.38 9.32 3.93
CA TYR A 93 2.40 9.80 4.91
C TYR A 93 2.55 11.31 5.15
N ARG A 94 3.79 11.79 5.37
CA ARG A 94 4.09 13.21 5.51
C ARG A 94 3.67 14.02 4.29
N ALA A 95 4.01 13.54 3.09
CA ALA A 95 3.65 14.21 1.84
C ALA A 95 2.13 14.39 1.71
N MET A 96 1.34 13.37 2.08
CA MET A 96 -0.12 13.46 2.03
C MET A 96 -0.68 14.41 3.10
N MET A 97 -0.12 14.39 4.32
CA MET A 97 -0.48 15.34 5.37
C MET A 97 -0.20 16.80 4.98
N GLU A 98 0.83 17.04 4.16
CA GLU A 98 1.17 18.38 3.64
C GLU A 98 0.28 18.81 2.45
N LEU A 99 -0.24 17.87 1.66
CA LEU A 99 -0.99 18.15 0.43
C LEU A 99 -2.51 18.27 0.63
N ALA A 100 -3.07 17.62 1.64
CA ALA A 100 -4.51 17.59 1.90
C ALA A 100 -4.81 17.36 3.38
N SER A 101 -6.08 17.47 3.77
CA SER A 101 -6.57 17.00 5.08
C SER A 101 -6.59 15.48 5.12
N TRP A 102 -5.39 14.88 5.12
CA TRP A 102 -5.20 13.44 5.08
C TRP A 102 -5.63 12.81 6.42
N PRO A 103 -6.30 11.64 6.42
CA PRO A 103 -6.78 11.04 7.65
C PRO A 103 -5.62 10.55 8.49
N ARG A 104 -5.58 10.99 9.75
CA ARG A 104 -4.59 10.54 10.72
C ARG A 104 -4.60 9.01 10.82
N GLY A 105 -3.43 8.39 10.72
CA GLY A 105 -3.27 6.94 10.84
C GLY A 105 -3.59 6.14 9.57
N LEU A 106 -3.96 6.79 8.46
CA LEU A 106 -4.11 6.13 7.17
C LEU A 106 -2.76 6.09 6.44
N LEU A 107 -2.15 4.91 6.38
CA LEU A 107 -0.77 4.74 5.91
C LEU A 107 -0.74 4.21 4.48
N LEU A 108 -0.02 4.87 3.57
CA LEU A 108 0.14 4.43 2.18
C LEU A 108 1.17 3.29 2.14
N ALA A 109 0.70 2.05 2.20
CA ALA A 109 1.55 0.90 2.50
C ALA A 109 2.05 0.16 1.25
N PHE A 110 1.19 -0.01 0.25
CA PHE A 110 1.50 -0.75 -0.97
C PHE A 110 1.28 0.11 -2.21
N ASP A 111 2.33 0.30 -2.99
CA ASP A 111 2.27 0.98 -4.28
C ASP A 111 1.98 -0.02 -5.40
N PHE A 112 1.06 0.33 -6.29
CA PHE A 112 0.76 -0.41 -7.52
C PHE A 112 1.15 0.36 -8.79
N GLY A 113 1.77 1.53 -8.63
CA GLY A 113 2.08 2.45 -9.70
C GLY A 113 0.86 3.28 -10.11
N CYS A 114 1.06 4.19 -11.07
CA CYS A 114 -0.02 5.05 -11.60
C CYS A 114 -0.81 5.83 -10.52
N ALA A 115 -0.18 6.13 -9.38
CA ALA A 115 -0.82 6.73 -8.20
C ALA A 115 -1.98 5.91 -7.63
N ILE A 116 -1.83 4.58 -7.66
CA ILE A 116 -2.77 3.61 -7.09
C ILE A 116 -2.11 2.96 -5.89
N TRP A 117 -2.81 2.98 -4.77
CA TRP A 117 -2.29 2.55 -3.49
C TRP A 117 -3.29 1.71 -2.75
N SER A 118 -2.78 0.75 -1.97
CA SER A 118 -3.55 0.17 -0.86
C SER A 118 -2.99 0.72 0.44
N CYS A 119 -3.83 1.44 1.16
CA CYS A 119 -3.53 2.05 2.44
C CYS A 119 -3.98 1.14 3.59
N ILE A 120 -3.34 1.28 4.75
CA ILE A 120 -3.70 0.59 6.00
C ILE A 120 -4.25 1.63 6.98
N ASP A 121 -5.49 1.45 7.42
CA ASP A 121 -6.11 2.29 8.43
C ASP A 121 -5.73 1.83 9.84
N SER A 122 -4.71 2.45 10.41
CA SER A 122 -4.15 2.10 11.73
C SER A 122 -5.04 2.50 12.90
N THR A 123 -6.15 3.21 12.65
CA THR A 123 -7.15 3.51 13.68
C THR A 123 -8.06 2.32 13.97
N THR A 124 -8.04 1.30 13.09
CA THR A 124 -8.83 0.08 13.21
C THR A 124 -8.00 -1.06 13.83
N GLU A 125 -8.65 -1.91 14.62
CA GLU A 125 -7.99 -3.00 15.37
C GLU A 125 -7.18 -3.96 14.46
N HIS A 126 -7.67 -4.20 13.24
CA HIS A 126 -7.10 -5.18 12.31
C HIS A 126 -6.44 -4.55 11.07
N GLY A 127 -6.31 -3.22 11.03
CA GLY A 127 -5.72 -2.52 9.89
C GLY A 127 -6.54 -2.72 8.61
N ALA A 128 -7.73 -2.12 8.55
CA ALA A 128 -8.58 -2.17 7.36
C ALA A 128 -7.83 -1.63 6.13
N ILE A 129 -8.00 -2.30 4.99
CA ILE A 129 -7.46 -1.85 3.71
C ILE A 129 -8.38 -0.79 3.12
N VAL A 130 -7.79 0.32 2.71
CA VAL A 130 -8.46 1.40 1.99
C VAL A 130 -7.70 1.61 0.69
N ASN A 131 -8.36 1.41 -0.45
CA ASN A 131 -7.72 1.61 -1.74
C ASN A 131 -7.81 3.08 -2.15
N MET A 132 -6.77 3.58 -2.79
CA MET A 132 -6.71 4.94 -3.30
C MET A 132 -6.34 4.95 -4.78
N ALA A 133 -7.05 5.76 -5.56
CA ALA A 133 -6.65 6.13 -6.91
C ALA A 133 -6.92 7.62 -7.12
N SER A 134 -5.90 8.38 -7.51
CA SER A 134 -6.02 9.83 -7.75
C SER A 134 -6.64 10.59 -6.56
N LEU A 135 -6.15 10.33 -5.34
CA LEU A 135 -6.65 10.88 -4.06
C LEU A 135 -8.09 10.49 -3.69
N ARG A 136 -8.75 9.62 -4.44
CA ARG A 136 -10.06 9.08 -4.06
C ARG A 136 -9.88 7.82 -3.22
N LEU A 137 -10.31 7.89 -1.97
CA LEU A 137 -10.28 6.79 -1.01
C LEU A 137 -11.54 5.93 -1.09
N VAL A 138 -11.36 4.61 -1.12
CA VAL A 138 -12.42 3.62 -1.17
C VAL A 138 -12.22 2.61 -0.05
N ASP A 139 -13.16 2.58 0.89
CA ASP A 139 -13.24 1.57 1.94
C ASP A 139 -13.46 0.20 1.32
N THR A 140 -12.68 -0.79 1.75
CA THR A 140 -12.83 -2.19 1.37
C THR A 140 -13.33 -3.03 2.54
N ASP A 141 -13.67 -4.29 2.28
CA ASP A 141 -14.02 -5.26 3.33
C ASP A 141 -12.80 -6.05 3.84
N TRP A 142 -11.60 -5.79 3.30
CA TRP A 142 -10.39 -6.52 3.69
C TRP A 142 -9.76 -5.93 4.95
N SER A 143 -9.39 -6.80 5.89
CA SER A 143 -8.33 -6.50 6.85
C SER A 143 -6.95 -6.71 6.23
N LEU A 144 -5.90 -6.20 6.88
CA LEU A 144 -4.52 -6.49 6.47
C LEU A 144 -4.21 -8.00 6.46
N ALA A 145 -4.84 -8.76 7.37
CA ALA A 145 -4.65 -10.21 7.42
C ALA A 145 -5.27 -10.89 6.19
N ASP A 146 -6.47 -10.49 5.78
CA ASP A 146 -7.14 -11.03 4.58
C ASP A 146 -6.34 -10.68 3.33
N TRP A 147 -5.90 -9.42 3.24
CA TRP A 147 -5.07 -8.92 2.13
C TRP A 147 -3.78 -9.72 1.97
N MET A 148 -3.05 -9.92 3.06
CA MET A 148 -1.80 -10.68 3.03
C MET A 148 -2.04 -12.18 2.81
N CYS A 149 -3.14 -12.75 3.32
CA CYS A 149 -3.58 -14.12 3.02
C CYS A 149 -3.78 -14.31 1.51
N ASP A 150 -4.55 -13.42 0.89
CA ASP A 150 -4.86 -13.47 -0.53
C ASP A 150 -3.60 -13.32 -1.39
N TRP A 151 -2.70 -12.42 -1.01
CA TRP A 151 -1.40 -12.29 -1.65
C TRP A 151 -0.57 -13.58 -1.54
N VAL A 152 -0.43 -14.18 -0.34
CA VAL A 152 0.36 -15.42 -0.20
C VAL A 152 -0.24 -16.59 -0.97
N ASP A 153 -1.57 -16.63 -1.13
CA ASP A 153 -2.30 -17.60 -1.96
C ASP A 153 -2.17 -17.34 -3.47
N GLY A 154 -1.47 -16.27 -3.87
CA GLY A 154 -1.19 -15.96 -5.26
C GLY A 154 -2.38 -15.37 -6.01
N LYS A 155 -3.35 -14.80 -5.29
CA LYS A 155 -4.45 -14.06 -5.91
C LYS A 155 -3.92 -12.75 -6.50
N SER A 156 -4.53 -12.33 -7.61
CA SER A 156 -4.26 -11.04 -8.23
C SER A 156 -5.02 -9.93 -7.51
N LEU A 157 -4.38 -9.34 -6.50
CA LEU A 157 -4.98 -8.25 -5.73
C LEU A 157 -5.22 -6.98 -6.56
N TRP A 158 -4.50 -6.83 -7.67
CA TRP A 158 -4.78 -5.82 -8.68
C TRP A 158 -6.14 -6.01 -9.34
N ASP A 159 -6.50 -7.24 -9.70
CA ASP A 159 -7.79 -7.50 -10.33
C ASP A 159 -8.92 -7.37 -9.30
N ASP A 160 -8.70 -7.85 -8.08
CA ASP A 160 -9.71 -7.82 -7.01
C ASP A 160 -10.03 -6.40 -6.51
N MET A 161 -9.04 -5.48 -6.52
CA MET A 161 -9.27 -4.08 -6.11
C MET A 161 -10.10 -3.29 -7.12
N HIS A 162 -10.23 -3.76 -8.36
CA HIS A 162 -10.94 -3.06 -9.43
C HIS A 162 -12.28 -3.74 -9.76
N GLN A 163 -13.24 -2.94 -10.19
CA GLN A 163 -14.50 -3.45 -10.72
C GLN A 163 -14.26 -4.10 -12.08
N PRO A 164 -14.68 -5.36 -12.31
CA PRO A 164 -14.47 -6.05 -13.58
C PRO A 164 -15.05 -5.25 -14.76
N GLY A 165 -14.28 -5.16 -15.84
CA GLY A 165 -14.72 -4.51 -17.08
C GLY A 165 -14.74 -2.97 -17.05
N THR A 166 -14.19 -2.36 -16.01
CA THR A 166 -14.06 -0.89 -15.91
C THR A 166 -12.69 -0.35 -16.35
N GLU A 167 -11.74 -1.25 -16.63
CA GLU A 167 -10.45 -0.92 -17.22
C GLU A 167 -10.62 -0.32 -18.64
N LEU A 168 -9.88 0.74 -18.94
CA LEU A 168 -9.80 1.25 -20.31
C LEU A 168 -8.75 0.44 -21.06
N VAL A 169 -9.21 -0.31 -22.05
CA VAL A 169 -8.33 -1.02 -23.00
C VAL A 169 -8.09 -0.13 -24.21
N ARG A 170 -6.85 0.29 -24.42
CA ARG A 170 -6.42 1.05 -25.60
C ARG A 170 -5.46 0.22 -26.42
N GLU A 171 -5.82 -0.05 -27.68
CA GLU A 171 -4.88 -0.55 -28.67
C GLU A 171 -4.08 0.61 -29.26
N ARG A 172 -2.75 0.51 -29.26
CA ARG A 172 -1.90 1.38 -30.08
C ARG A 172 -0.92 0.54 -30.88
N ILE A 173 -0.52 1.07 -32.03
CA ILE A 173 0.58 0.49 -32.81
C ILE A 173 1.87 1.17 -32.33
N ASN A 174 2.85 0.37 -31.90
CA ASN A 174 4.17 0.89 -31.59
C ASN A 174 4.79 1.46 -32.89
N PRO A 175 5.09 2.77 -32.96
CA PRO A 175 5.54 3.38 -34.21
C PRO A 175 6.95 2.92 -34.64
N PHE A 176 7.71 2.27 -33.75
CA PHE A 176 9.06 1.79 -34.04
C PHE A 176 9.09 0.32 -34.50
N THR A 177 8.12 -0.50 -34.08
CA THR A 177 8.09 -1.94 -34.39
C THR A 177 6.91 -2.37 -35.25
N GLY A 178 5.89 -1.51 -35.42
CA GLY A 178 4.64 -1.84 -36.11
C GLY A 178 3.76 -2.84 -35.34
N GLN A 179 4.19 -3.27 -34.14
CA GLN A 179 3.44 -4.23 -33.33
C GLN A 179 2.28 -3.55 -32.62
N LYS A 180 1.16 -4.27 -32.51
CA LYS A 180 0.06 -3.88 -31.63
C LYS A 180 0.50 -4.02 -30.18
N VAL A 181 0.31 -2.97 -29.41
CA VAL A 181 0.50 -2.93 -27.95
C VAL A 181 -0.85 -2.58 -27.32
N ILE A 182 -1.28 -3.42 -26.39
CA ILE A 182 -2.51 -3.20 -25.63
C ILE A 182 -2.12 -2.54 -24.32
N PHE A 183 -2.65 -1.35 -24.08
CA PHE A 183 -2.53 -0.64 -22.81
C PHE A 183 -3.82 -0.81 -22.04
N ARG A 184 -3.74 -1.38 -20.84
CA ARG A 184 -4.87 -1.44 -19.90
C ARG A 184 -4.65 -0.37 -18.84
N SER A 185 -5.61 0.53 -18.65
CA SER A 185 -5.60 1.40 -17.48
C SER A 185 -6.09 0.63 -16.26
N ALA A 186 -5.82 1.18 -15.09
CA ALA A 186 -6.58 0.83 -13.90
C ALA A 186 -8.09 1.03 -14.13
N GLY A 187 -8.88 0.13 -13.56
CA GLY A 187 -10.34 0.23 -13.54
C GLY A 187 -10.82 1.18 -12.45
N ILE A 188 -12.13 1.19 -12.22
CA ILE A 188 -12.74 1.85 -11.07
C ILE A 188 -12.49 0.97 -9.84
N LEU A 189 -12.00 1.56 -8.76
CA LEU A 189 -11.82 0.84 -7.49
C LEU A 189 -13.15 0.26 -6.96
N ARG A 190 -13.10 -0.96 -6.43
CA ARG A 190 -14.21 -1.64 -5.77
C ARG A 190 -14.27 -1.27 -4.30
N GLY A 191 -15.48 -1.03 -3.79
CA GLY A 191 -15.76 -0.75 -2.38
C GLY A 191 -16.65 0.47 -2.20
N ARG A 192 -16.70 0.99 -0.97
CA ARG A 192 -17.51 2.18 -0.64
C ARG A 192 -16.62 3.42 -0.67
N LEU A 193 -17.02 4.43 -1.43
CA LEU A 193 -16.32 5.72 -1.41
C LEU A 193 -16.27 6.25 0.02
N ARG A 194 -15.06 6.49 0.55
CA ARG A 194 -14.86 7.14 1.84
C ARG A 194 -15.22 8.62 1.68
N ALA A 195 -15.79 9.21 2.73
CA ALA A 195 -16.13 10.63 2.72
C ALA A 195 -14.93 11.46 2.23
N PRO A 196 -15.16 12.49 1.38
CA PRO A 196 -14.08 13.22 0.77
C PRO A 196 -13.17 13.81 1.86
N LEU A 197 -11.87 13.75 1.61
CA LEU A 197 -10.92 14.53 2.37
C LEU A 197 -11.33 15.99 2.21
N HIS A 198 -11.58 16.69 3.31
CA HIS A 198 -11.87 18.13 3.27
C HIS A 198 -10.61 18.84 2.76
N ALA A 199 -10.50 19.00 1.45
CA ALA A 199 -9.52 19.90 0.91
C ALA A 199 -10.05 21.31 1.13
N ASP A 200 -9.44 22.06 2.04
CA ASP A 200 -9.60 23.51 2.12
C ASP A 200 -8.95 24.13 0.87
N PHE A 201 -9.57 23.93 -0.30
CA PHE A 201 -9.35 24.80 -1.43
C PHE A 201 -10.28 25.99 -1.24
N THR A 202 -9.86 26.94 -0.40
CA THR A 202 -10.35 28.30 -0.53
C THR A 202 -9.80 28.85 -1.83
N ASP A 203 -10.58 28.69 -2.89
CA ASP A 203 -10.43 29.43 -4.14
C ASP A 203 -10.85 30.87 -3.82
N GLU A 204 -9.95 31.68 -3.25
CA GLU A 204 -10.12 33.13 -3.26
C GLU A 204 -9.67 33.66 -4.62
N PRO A 205 -10.59 34.22 -5.44
CA PRO A 205 -10.18 34.88 -6.66
C PRO A 205 -9.38 36.14 -6.31
N ARG A 206 -8.17 36.26 -6.87
CA ARG A 206 -7.44 37.54 -6.95
C ARG A 206 -8.10 38.48 -7.94
#